data_AF-A0A378WFJ2-F1
#
_entry.id   AF-A0A378WFJ2-F1
#
_cell.length_a   1.000
_cell.length_b   1.000
_cell.length_c   1.000
_cell.angle_alpha   90.00
_cell.angle_beta   90.00
_cell.angle_gamma   90.00
#
_symmetry.space_group_name_H-M   'P 1'
#
loop_
_entity.id
_entity.type
_entity.pdbx_description
1 polymer ?
#
loop_
_entity_poly.entity_id
_entity_poly.type
_entity_poly.pdbx_seq_one_letter_code
_entity_poly.pdbx_strand_id
1 'polypeptide(L)' 'MRITELDRINELAHKAKTIGLTEAESAERDTLRRAYIRQVCGQINNLLSTVTVVDPEGTDVTPAKLREAQAGGMQVH' A
#
# COMPACT_ATOMS: atom_id res chain seq x y z
N MET A 1 -13.84 1.48 -2.27
CA MET A 1 -13.12 0.74 -1.21
C MET A 1 -12.68 1.73 -0.15
N ARG A 2 -12.90 1.46 1.14
CA ARG A 2 -12.54 2.36 2.24
C ARG A 2 -11.58 1.62 3.17
N ILE A 3 -10.45 2.23 3.49
CA ILE A 3 -9.52 1.70 4.49
C ILE A 3 -9.92 2.31 5.84
N THR A 4 -10.37 1.47 6.77
CA THR A 4 -10.98 1.89 8.04
C THR A 4 -10.01 2.65 8.95
N GLU A 5 -8.73 2.32 8.88
CA GLU A 5 -7.68 2.93 9.70
C GLU A 5 -7.30 4.34 9.20
N LEU A 6 -7.64 4.69 7.95
CA LEU A 6 -7.23 5.95 7.33
C LEU A 6 -7.82 7.17 8.03
N ASP A 7 -9.10 7.10 8.41
CA ASP A 7 -9.80 8.20 9.07
C ASP A 7 -9.13 8.51 10.42
N ARG A 8 -8.80 7.46 11.19
CA ARG A 8 -8.10 7.59 12.47
C ARG A 8 -6.67 8.09 12.32
N ILE A 9 -5.94 7.64 11.29
CA ILE A 9 -4.59 8.14 10.99
C ILE A 9 -4.64 9.65 10.68
N ASN A 10 -5.66 10.11 9.96
CA ASN A 10 -5.83 11.53 9.64
C ASN A 10 -6.13 12.36 10.89
N GLU A 11 -7.02 11.88 11.78
CA GLU A 11 -7.27 12.53 13.08
C GLU A 11 -5.98 12.70 13.89
N LEU A 12 -5.20 11.62 14.03
CA LEU A 12 -3.91 11.64 14.75
C LEU A 12 -2.90 12.57 14.06
N ALA A 13 -2.89 12.64 12.73
CA ALA A 13 -2.03 13.54 11.98
C ALA A 13 -2.42 15.02 12.17
N HIS A 14 -3.72 15.33 12.23
CA HIS A 14 -4.22 16.67 12.55
C HIS A 14 -3.85 17.06 13.98
N LYS A 15 -4.04 16.15 14.95
CA LYS A 15 -3.67 16.38 16.35
C LYS A 15 -2.16 16.62 16.52
N ALA A 16 -1.34 15.84 15.82
CA ALA A 16 0.12 16.00 15.83
C ALA A 16 0.57 17.40 15.37
N LYS A 17 -0.14 18.00 14.40
CA LYS A 17 0.17 19.33 13.86
C LYS A 17 -0.26 20.47 14.78
N THR A 18 -1.33 20.29 15.56
CA THR A 18 -1.93 21.37 16.36
C THR A 18 -1.40 21.41 17.79
N ILE A 19 -1.41 20.26 18.46
CA ILE A 19 -1.14 20.15 19.91
C ILE A 19 0.00 19.17 20.22
N GLY A 20 0.42 18.38 19.24
CA GLY A 20 1.38 17.29 19.43
C GLY A 20 0.69 15.98 19.81
N LEU A 21 1.45 14.88 19.73
CA LEU A 21 0.99 13.54 20.09
C LEU A 21 1.61 13.11 21.41
N THR A 22 0.82 12.42 22.22
CA THR A 22 1.35 11.66 23.35
C THR A 22 2.07 10.39 22.86
N GLU A 23 2.91 9.78 23.69
CA GLU A 23 3.60 8.53 23.32
C GLU A 23 2.63 7.39 22.97
N ALA A 24 1.52 7.27 23.72
CA ALA A 24 0.48 6.28 23.46
C ALA A 24 -0.16 6.48 22.08
N GLU A 25 -0.46 7.72 21.71
CA GLU A 25 -1.06 8.06 20.41
C GLU A 25 -0.06 7.91 19.26
N SER A 26 1.24 8.15 19.50
CA SER A 26 2.26 7.86 18.50
C SER A 26 2.37 6.36 18.24
N ALA A 27 2.34 5.52 19.30
CA ALA A 27 2.33 4.07 19.16
C ALA A 27 1.07 3.54 18.45
N GLU A 28 -0.09 4.12 18.74
CA GLU A 28 -1.35 3.86 18.04
C GLU A 28 -1.21 4.21 16.55
N ARG A 29 -0.75 5.43 16.24
CA ARG A 29 -0.53 5.90 14.86
C ARG A 29 0.40 4.98 14.09
N ASP A 30 1.49 4.54 14.69
CA ASP A 30 2.48 3.68 14.04
C ASP A 30 1.90 2.29 13.74
N THR A 31 1.07 1.77 14.64
CA THR A 31 0.36 0.50 14.43
C THR A 31 -0.64 0.60 13.30
N LEU A 32 -1.43 1.67 13.27
CA LEU A 32 -2.40 1.93 12.20
C LEU A 32 -1.70 2.14 10.86
N ARG A 33 -0.59 2.89 10.82
CA ARG A 33 0.20 3.08 9.58
C ARG A 33 0.75 1.77 9.04
N ARG A 34 1.24 0.87 9.90
CA ARG A 34 1.70 -0.46 9.48
C ARG A 34 0.57 -1.33 8.92
N ALA A 35 -0.64 -1.23 9.48
CA ALA A 35 -1.80 -1.93 8.94
C ALA A 35 -2.20 -1.36 7.56
N TYR A 36 -2.30 -0.03 7.45
CA TYR A 36 -2.58 0.67 6.20
C TYR A 36 -1.60 0.29 5.09
N ILE A 37 -0.28 0.36 5.35
CA ILE A 37 0.75 0.02 4.36
C ILE A 37 0.60 -1.43 3.90
N ARG A 38 0.39 -2.38 4.82
CA ARG A 38 0.19 -3.79 4.45
C ARG A 38 -1.01 -3.97 3.53
N GLN A 39 -2.14 -3.33 3.84
CA GLN A 39 -3.34 -3.43 3.03
C GLN A 39 -3.15 -2.79 1.65
N VAL A 40 -2.46 -1.65 1.57
CA VAL A 40 -2.15 -0.97 0.30
C VAL A 40 -1.17 -1.80 -0.54
N CYS A 41 -0.10 -2.31 0.06
CA CYS A 41 0.87 -3.17 -0.63
C CYS A 41 0.21 -4.45 -1.15
N GLY A 42 -0.68 -5.09 -0.39
CA GLY A 42 -1.45 -6.25 -0.85
C GLY A 42 -2.32 -5.93 -2.07
N GLN A 43 -2.98 -4.77 -2.09
CA GLN A 43 -3.75 -4.33 -3.24
C GLN A 43 -2.90 -4.02 -4.47
N ILE A 44 -1.74 -3.38 -4.28
CA ILE A 44 -0.81 -3.09 -5.38
C ILE A 44 -0.29 -4.40 -5.97
N ASN A 45 0.06 -5.38 -5.13
CA ASN A 45 0.45 -6.71 -5.62
C ASN A 45 -0.68 -7.33 -6.45
N ASN A 46 -1.93 -7.27 -5.98
CA ASN A 46 -3.08 -7.73 -6.78
C ASN A 46 -3.21 -7.04 -8.13
N LEU A 47 -3.06 -5.72 -8.18
CA LEU A 47 -3.10 -4.98 -9.44
C LEU A 47 -1.95 -5.39 -10.37
N LEU A 48 -0.75 -5.53 -9.83
CA LEU A 48 0.45 -5.94 -10.57
C LEU A 48 0.35 -7.39 -11.09
N SER A 49 -0.55 -8.22 -10.54
CA SER A 49 -0.77 -9.58 -11.05
C SER A 49 -1.39 -9.60 -12.45
N THR A 50 -2.13 -8.55 -12.82
CA THR A 50 -2.91 -8.51 -14.07
C THR A 50 -2.44 -7.44 -15.04
N VAL A 51 -1.58 -6.51 -14.61
CA VAL A 51 -1.12 -5.40 -15.45
C VAL A 51 0.04 -5.83 -16.33
N THR A 52 -0.07 -5.48 -17.61
CA THR A 52 1.00 -5.54 -18.62
C THR A 52 1.49 -4.12 -18.88
N VAL A 53 2.81 -3.93 -18.96
CA VAL A 53 3.42 -2.63 -19.27
C VAL A 53 3.79 -2.61 -20.75
N VAL A 54 3.22 -1.65 -21.48
CA VAL A 54 3.51 -1.42 -22.91
C VAL A 54 4.19 -0.08 -23.10
N ASP A 55 5.13 -0.02 -24.04
CA ASP A 55 5.78 1.23 -24.43
C ASP A 55 4.91 2.05 -25.41
N PRO A 56 5.28 3.30 -25.73
CA PRO A 56 4.52 4.12 -26.68
C PRO A 56 4.48 3.57 -28.12
N GLU A 57 5.37 2.65 -28.48
CA GLU A 57 5.41 1.97 -29.78
C GLU A 57 4.55 0.70 -29.81
N GLY A 58 3.97 0.31 -28.66
CA GLY A 58 3.08 -0.85 -28.51
C GLY A 58 3.79 -2.15 -28.15
N THR A 59 5.08 -2.11 -27.83
CA THR A 59 5.86 -3.30 -27.42
C THR A 59 5.62 -3.61 -25.95
N ASP A 60 5.40 -4.89 -25.62
CA ASP A 60 5.33 -5.36 -24.23
C ASP A 60 6.72 -5.30 -23.57
N VAL A 61 6.88 -4.32 -22.69
CA VAL A 61 8.08 -4.06 -21.89
C VAL A 61 7.87 -4.42 -20.42
N THR A 62 6.93 -5.31 -20.14
CA THR A 62 6.67 -5.81 -18.78
C THR A 62 7.97 -6.35 -18.17
N PRO A 63 8.45 -5.79 -17.05
CA PRO A 63 9.74 -6.17 -16.47
C PRO A 63 9.83 -7.67 -16.19
N ALA A 64 10.97 -8.30 -16.48
CA ALA A 64 11.17 -9.75 -16.30
C ALA A 64 10.83 -10.22 -14.87
N LYS A 65 11.25 -9.45 -13.86
CA LYS A 65 10.94 -9.73 -12.45
C LYS A 65 9.43 -9.77 -12.15
N LEU A 66 8.65 -8.94 -12.84
CA LEU A 66 7.19 -8.90 -12.67
C LEU A 66 6.55 -10.14 -13.33
N ARG A 67 7.02 -10.52 -14.52
CA ARG A 67 6.56 -11.75 -15.20
C ARG A 67 6.89 -13.00 -14.39
N GLU A 68 8.10 -13.07 -13.82
CA GLU A 68 8.51 -14.16 -12.92
C GLU A 68 7.63 -14.22 -11.66
N ALA A 69 7.33 -13.06 -11.06
CA ALA A 69 6.43 -12.98 -9.90
C ALA A 69 4.98 -13.40 -10.23
N GLN A 70 4.49 -13.06 -11.44
CA GLN A 70 3.18 -13.51 -11.94
C GLN A 70 3.16 -15.03 -12.19
N ALA A 71 4.18 -15.56 -12.85
CA ALA A 71 4.30 -16.99 -13.18
C ALA A 71 4.52 -17.88 -11.94
N GLY A 72 5.21 -17.36 -10.92
CA GLY A 72 5.41 -18.01 -9.63
C GLY A 72 4.14 -18.09 -8.76
N GLY A 73 3.00 -17.62 -9.26
CA GLY A 73 1.73 -17.65 -8.55
C GLY A 73 1.77 -16.73 -7.34
N MET A 74 1.93 -15.42 -7.56
CA MET A 74 1.98 -14.38 -6.54
C MET A 74 0.98 -14.69 -5.40
N GLN A 75 1.50 -15.21 -4.29
CA GLN A 75 0.71 -15.71 -3.18
C GLN A 75 0.03 -14.52 -2.50
N VAL A 76 -1.22 -14.32 -2.87
CA VAL A 76 -2.20 -13.58 -2.10
C VAL A 76 -2.59 -14.43 -0.90
N HIS A 77 -2.06 -14.07 0.27
CA HIS A 77 -2.66 -14.40 1.56
C HIS A 77 -3.48 -13.23 2.05
#